data_AF-A0A7S2ZFP0-F1
#
_entry.id   AF-A0A7S2ZFP0-F1
#
_cell.length_a   1.000
_cell.length_b   1.000
_cell.length_c   1.000
_cell.angle_alpha   90.00
_cell.angle_beta   90.00
_cell.angle_gamma   90.00
#
_symmetry.space_group_name_H-M   'P 1'
#
loop_
_entity.id
_entity.type
_entity.pdbx_description
1 polymer ?
#
loop_
_entity_poly.entity_id
_entity_poly.type
_entity_poly.pdbx_seq_one_letter_code
_entity_poly.pdbx_strand_id
1 'polypeptide(L)'
;MEEVVREGYSSALALYDRIKREEAVGSGFARKLKVSIGTIEGALRLYGEDEISIAFNGGKDATVILHLYRAVVANFVREEDARNQLSEQEKAERSRVASMYIVQEDEFPEVEEYVHETNKQYAIDASFLHTSFKEALIEFLSERPKIQAFVLGTRFDDPDGADLQHFSPSSRGWPKFMRINPILEWDYTDVWTFLRYFELPYCSLYDVGYTSLGKATRTRRNPALICKNGKYLPGYMLSDKCMERAGRVSHSEADHLQHPRRTAGVVLFSSEIERGVIEVDRVTTLTVLRDRGVRLKKLVFMAEELEDAAKEIADMSMSFDTVITGGLIRSRTEENTLRAVLLALRLPSLKEDDFESKLLTFPENVQKVLGKETIADETRLVMCNSSGPKSKEASTPVVKTRNVYSILGPLSSLHSVLGDALDNFEELENSHKS
;
A
#
# COMPACT_ATOMS: atom_id res chain seq x y z
N MET A 1 -17.29 23.19 -28.01
CA MET A 1 -15.89 22.73 -27.97
C MET A 1 -14.96 23.86 -28.38
N GLU A 2 -15.07 24.44 -29.57
CA GLU A 2 -14.24 25.60 -29.99
C GLU A 2 -14.23 26.79 -29.02
N GLU A 3 -15.39 27.16 -28.46
CA GLU A 3 -15.49 28.23 -27.45
C GLU A 3 -14.68 27.90 -26.18
N VAL A 4 -14.81 26.68 -25.66
CA VAL A 4 -14.07 26.20 -24.47
C VAL A 4 -12.56 26.21 -24.73
N VAL A 5 -12.12 25.84 -25.94
CA VAL A 5 -10.69 25.91 -26.31
C VAL A 5 -10.19 27.37 -26.28
N ARG A 6 -10.96 28.31 -26.86
CA ARG A 6 -10.62 29.74 -26.85
C ARG A 6 -10.61 30.35 -25.44
N GLU A 7 -11.55 29.97 -24.59
CA GLU A 7 -11.57 30.37 -23.17
C GLU A 7 -10.39 29.78 -22.39
N GLY A 8 -10.06 28.51 -22.65
CA GLY A 8 -8.89 27.84 -22.08
C GLY A 8 -7.58 28.55 -22.41
N TYR A 9 -7.42 28.99 -23.66
CA TYR A 9 -6.30 29.81 -24.13
C TYR A 9 -6.27 31.21 -23.49
N SER A 10 -7.39 31.93 -23.54
CA SER A 10 -7.49 33.30 -23.03
C SER A 10 -7.20 33.36 -21.52
N SER A 11 -7.74 32.40 -20.76
CA SER A 11 -7.47 32.29 -19.32
C SER A 11 -6.02 31.91 -19.00
N ALA A 12 -5.38 31.09 -19.84
CA ALA A 12 -3.97 30.75 -19.69
C ALA A 12 -3.06 31.96 -19.94
N LEU A 13 -3.33 32.76 -20.97
CA LEU A 13 -2.62 34.01 -21.23
C LEU A 13 -2.79 35.03 -20.09
N ALA A 14 -4.02 35.21 -19.60
CA ALA A 14 -4.29 36.10 -18.48
C ALA A 14 -3.52 35.68 -17.22
N LEU A 15 -3.41 34.36 -16.97
CA LEU A 15 -2.59 33.83 -15.89
C LEU A 15 -1.08 34.11 -16.13
N TYR A 16 -0.57 33.90 -17.34
CA TYR A 16 0.83 34.22 -17.68
C TYR A 16 1.16 35.70 -17.38
N ASP A 17 0.31 36.63 -17.81
CA ASP A 17 0.55 38.06 -17.59
C ASP A 17 0.46 38.46 -16.10
N ARG A 18 -0.32 37.73 -15.28
CA ARG A 18 -0.29 37.86 -13.80
C ARG A 18 1.01 37.31 -13.22
N ILE A 19 1.44 36.13 -13.66
CA ILE A 19 2.68 35.49 -13.23
C ILE A 19 3.90 36.38 -13.52
N LYS A 20 3.99 36.98 -14.72
CA LYS A 20 5.10 37.88 -15.09
C LYS A 20 5.16 39.14 -14.23
N ARG A 21 4.02 39.65 -13.76
CA ARG A 21 3.99 40.78 -12.81
C ARG A 21 4.54 40.38 -11.45
N GLU A 22 4.24 39.18 -10.97
CA GLU A 22 4.77 38.67 -9.71
C GLU A 22 6.27 38.39 -9.78
N GLU A 23 6.76 37.86 -10.91
CA GLU A 23 8.19 37.63 -11.14
C GLU A 23 9.04 38.91 -10.94
N ALA A 24 8.46 40.07 -11.25
CA ALA A 24 9.12 41.37 -11.13
C ALA A 24 9.29 41.87 -9.67
N VAL A 25 8.60 41.27 -8.70
CA VAL A 25 8.61 41.70 -7.28
C VAL A 25 9.92 41.30 -6.56
N GLY A 26 10.70 40.38 -7.13
CA GLY A 26 12.05 40.05 -6.63
C GLY A 26 12.09 39.28 -5.29
N SER A 27 10.97 38.70 -4.86
CA SER A 27 10.90 37.84 -3.67
C SER A 27 11.60 36.48 -3.87
N GLY A 28 11.84 35.73 -2.78
CA GLY A 28 12.39 34.38 -2.86
C GLY A 28 11.53 33.43 -3.70
N PHE A 29 10.20 33.54 -3.56
CA PHE A 29 9.22 32.82 -4.37
C PHE A 29 9.25 33.28 -5.83
N ALA A 30 9.30 34.60 -6.10
CA ALA A 30 9.39 35.13 -7.46
C ALA A 30 10.62 34.61 -8.21
N ARG A 31 11.75 34.43 -7.53
CA ARG A 31 12.95 33.80 -8.11
C ARG A 31 12.72 32.34 -8.50
N LYS A 32 12.08 31.54 -7.63
CA LYS A 32 11.73 30.13 -7.95
C LYS A 32 10.74 30.06 -9.11
N LEU A 33 9.74 30.95 -9.13
CA LEU A 33 8.77 31.07 -10.20
C LEU A 33 9.44 31.40 -11.54
N LYS A 34 10.41 32.32 -11.55
CA LYS A 34 11.22 32.65 -12.72
C LYS A 34 11.97 31.44 -13.27
N VAL A 35 12.61 30.66 -12.38
CA VAL A 35 13.33 29.43 -12.76
C VAL A 35 12.35 28.44 -13.39
N SER A 36 11.20 28.20 -12.75
CA SER A 36 10.15 27.29 -13.27
C SER A 36 9.68 27.66 -14.68
N ILE A 37 9.38 28.95 -14.92
CA ILE A 37 8.99 29.46 -16.24
C ILE A 37 10.11 29.24 -17.24
N GLY A 38 11.35 29.63 -16.90
CA GLY A 38 12.50 29.47 -17.78
C GLY A 38 12.79 28.01 -18.14
N THR A 39 12.57 27.06 -17.22
CA THR A 39 12.66 25.62 -17.48
C THR A 39 11.62 25.18 -18.52
N ILE A 40 10.36 25.60 -18.37
CA ILE A 40 9.29 25.23 -19.31
C ILE A 40 9.53 25.88 -20.69
N GLU A 41 9.88 27.16 -20.74
CA GLU A 41 10.22 27.85 -21.99
C GLU A 41 11.43 27.19 -22.69
N GLY A 42 12.42 26.75 -21.91
CA GLY A 42 13.55 25.98 -22.42
C GLY A 42 13.12 24.66 -23.05
N ALA A 43 12.20 23.93 -22.42
CA ALA A 43 11.65 22.69 -22.98
C ALA A 43 10.86 22.96 -24.27
N LEU A 44 9.99 23.98 -24.29
CA LEU A 44 9.22 24.35 -25.48
C LEU A 44 10.12 24.74 -26.67
N ARG A 45 11.24 25.44 -26.42
CA ARG A 45 12.23 25.73 -27.48
C ARG A 45 12.94 24.49 -28.02
N LEU A 46 13.06 23.42 -27.23
CA LEU A 46 13.75 22.19 -27.62
C LEU A 46 12.84 21.19 -28.35
N TYR A 47 11.60 21.05 -27.88
CA TYR A 47 10.67 20.00 -28.34
C TYR A 47 9.49 20.56 -29.13
N GLY A 48 9.10 21.82 -28.92
CA GLY A 48 7.81 22.35 -29.37
C GLY A 48 6.65 21.94 -28.46
N GLU A 49 5.50 22.57 -28.63
CA GLU A 49 4.31 22.31 -27.81
C GLU A 49 3.66 20.95 -28.12
N ASP A 50 3.78 20.46 -29.35
CA ASP A 50 3.21 19.18 -29.82
C ASP A 50 3.91 17.93 -29.27
N GLU A 51 5.13 18.08 -28.74
CA GLU A 51 5.99 16.97 -28.31
C GLU A 51 6.11 16.86 -26.78
N ILE A 52 5.38 17.69 -26.03
CA ILE A 52 5.42 17.72 -24.57
C ILE A 52 4.05 17.40 -24.01
N SER A 53 4.02 16.55 -23.00
CA SER A 53 2.80 16.25 -22.23
C SER A 53 3.00 16.57 -20.75
N ILE A 54 1.91 16.57 -19.99
CA ILE A 54 1.93 16.56 -18.52
C ILE A 54 1.37 15.24 -17.98
N ALA A 55 1.68 14.91 -16.74
CA ALA A 55 1.01 13.84 -16.00
C ALA A 55 0.14 14.48 -14.90
N PHE A 56 -1.12 14.80 -15.22
CA PHE A 56 -2.01 15.53 -14.32
C PHE A 56 -2.87 14.57 -13.49
N ASN A 57 -2.51 14.34 -12.23
CA ASN A 57 -3.21 13.42 -11.33
C ASN A 57 -4.19 14.09 -10.34
N GLY A 58 -4.51 15.37 -10.52
CA GLY A 58 -5.40 16.11 -9.61
C GLY A 58 -4.79 16.50 -8.24
N GLY A 59 -3.56 16.08 -7.95
CA GLY A 59 -2.81 16.51 -6.78
C GLY A 59 -2.38 17.98 -6.87
N LYS A 60 -2.13 18.63 -5.73
CA LYS A 60 -1.76 20.06 -5.66
C LYS A 60 -0.53 20.41 -6.52
N ASP A 61 0.47 19.54 -6.55
CA ASP A 61 1.72 19.78 -7.28
C ASP A 61 1.49 19.65 -8.79
N ALA A 62 0.69 18.66 -9.21
CA ALA A 62 0.27 18.50 -10.60
C ALA A 62 -0.66 19.64 -11.06
N THR A 63 -1.50 20.18 -10.18
CA THR A 63 -2.31 21.38 -10.45
C THR A 63 -1.41 22.60 -10.71
N VAL A 64 -0.36 22.81 -9.91
CA VAL A 64 0.64 23.86 -10.17
C VAL A 64 1.26 23.66 -11.55
N ILE A 65 1.70 22.44 -11.89
CA ILE A 65 2.26 22.13 -13.21
C ILE A 65 1.28 22.41 -14.34
N LEU A 66 0.03 21.96 -14.23
CA LEU A 66 -1.00 22.19 -15.23
C LEU A 66 -1.14 23.69 -15.54
N HIS A 67 -1.26 24.52 -14.50
CA HIS A 67 -1.47 25.95 -14.65
C HIS A 67 -0.21 26.68 -15.14
N LEU A 68 0.97 26.35 -14.61
CA LEU A 68 2.24 26.89 -15.09
C LEU A 68 2.45 26.54 -16.56
N TYR A 69 2.30 25.27 -16.92
CA TYR A 69 2.55 24.79 -18.28
C TYR A 69 1.57 25.41 -19.28
N ARG A 70 0.27 25.43 -18.98
CA ARG A 70 -0.73 26.12 -19.82
C ARG A 70 -0.39 27.58 -20.05
N ALA A 71 -0.04 28.32 -19.00
CA ALA A 71 0.28 29.73 -19.09
C ALA A 71 1.50 29.97 -20.01
N VAL A 72 2.55 29.17 -19.85
CA VAL A 72 3.78 29.32 -20.64
C VAL A 72 3.57 28.88 -22.10
N VAL A 73 2.84 27.78 -22.36
CA VAL A 73 2.48 27.34 -23.72
C VAL A 73 1.66 28.41 -24.44
N ALA A 74 0.65 28.98 -23.77
CA ALA A 74 -0.18 30.01 -24.38
C ALA A 74 0.65 31.25 -24.78
N ASN A 75 1.61 31.66 -23.94
CA ASN A 75 2.53 32.74 -24.30
C ASN A 75 3.48 32.35 -25.44
N PHE A 76 4.01 31.12 -25.42
CA PHE A 76 4.89 30.62 -26.49
C PHE A 76 4.20 30.69 -27.86
N VAL A 77 2.96 30.22 -27.94
CA VAL A 77 2.14 30.29 -29.16
C VAL A 77 1.82 31.75 -29.54
N ARG A 78 1.53 32.62 -28.57
CA ARG A 78 1.33 34.07 -28.78
C ARG A 78 2.57 34.73 -29.42
N GLU A 79 3.77 34.38 -28.96
CA GLU A 79 5.02 34.92 -29.49
C GLU A 79 5.39 34.37 -30.86
N GLU A 80 4.99 33.13 -31.17
CA GLU A 80 5.14 32.57 -32.51
C GLU A 80 4.16 33.17 -33.52
N ASP A 81 2.93 33.48 -33.12
CA ASP A 81 1.96 34.16 -33.96
C ASP A 81 2.45 35.53 -34.45
N ALA A 82 3.13 36.29 -33.57
CA ALA A 82 3.72 37.57 -33.95
C ALA A 82 4.69 37.43 -35.16
N ARG A 83 5.13 36.21 -35.48
CA ARG A 83 5.93 35.87 -36.66
C ARG A 83 5.12 35.27 -37.81
N ASN A 84 3.95 34.67 -37.57
CA ASN A 84 3.27 33.74 -38.48
C ASN A 84 1.80 34.08 -38.86
N GLN A 85 1.16 35.11 -38.28
CA GLN A 85 -0.22 35.54 -38.59
C GLN A 85 -1.31 34.44 -38.42
N LEU A 86 -1.26 33.70 -37.32
CA LEU A 86 -2.24 32.71 -36.91
C LEU A 86 -3.56 33.38 -36.44
N SER A 87 -4.68 32.76 -36.78
CA SER A 87 -5.98 33.13 -36.20
C SER A 87 -6.04 32.81 -34.70
N GLU A 88 -6.93 33.47 -33.96
CA GLU A 88 -7.15 33.17 -32.54
C GLU A 88 -7.56 31.71 -32.30
N GLN A 89 -8.30 31.09 -33.24
CA GLN A 89 -8.67 29.69 -33.13
C GLN A 89 -7.44 28.77 -33.27
N GLU A 90 -6.54 29.06 -34.22
CA GLU A 90 -5.30 28.30 -34.39
C GLU A 90 -4.38 28.43 -33.16
N LYS A 91 -4.27 29.62 -32.58
CA LYS A 91 -3.53 29.81 -31.33
C LYS A 91 -4.14 29.00 -30.19
N ALA A 92 -5.46 29.00 -30.10
CA ALA A 92 -6.17 28.29 -29.06
C ALA A 92 -5.97 26.77 -29.18
N GLU A 93 -6.06 26.21 -30.40
CA GLU A 93 -5.81 24.78 -30.65
C GLU A 93 -4.36 24.39 -30.37
N ARG A 94 -3.38 25.17 -30.84
CA ARG A 94 -1.95 24.93 -30.56
C ARG A 94 -1.61 25.05 -29.07
N SER A 95 -2.39 25.81 -28.31
CA SER A 95 -2.15 25.97 -26.87
C SER A 95 -2.76 24.86 -26.01
N ARG A 96 -3.42 23.86 -26.62
CA ARG A 96 -3.99 22.72 -25.89
C ARG A 96 -2.90 21.86 -25.31
N VAL A 97 -3.09 21.46 -24.07
CA VAL A 97 -2.12 20.65 -23.34
C VAL A 97 -2.49 19.18 -23.44
N ALA A 98 -1.57 18.35 -23.94
CA ALA A 98 -1.69 16.91 -23.86
C ALA A 98 -1.43 16.44 -22.43
N SER A 99 -2.31 15.58 -21.90
CA SER A 99 -2.17 15.05 -20.54
C SER A 99 -2.35 13.54 -20.49
N MET A 100 -1.62 12.90 -19.58
CA MET A 100 -1.80 11.50 -19.21
C MET A 100 -2.41 11.42 -17.80
N TYR A 101 -3.48 10.64 -17.65
CA TYR A 101 -4.08 10.27 -16.37
C TYR A 101 -4.21 8.75 -16.27
N ILE A 102 -3.78 8.18 -15.14
CA ILE A 102 -3.89 6.75 -14.88
C ILE A 102 -4.99 6.56 -13.85
N VAL A 103 -6.09 5.94 -14.28
CA VAL A 103 -7.25 5.65 -13.46
C VAL A 103 -6.89 4.54 -12.47
N GLN A 104 -7.18 4.77 -11.19
CA GLN A 104 -6.97 3.78 -10.12
C GLN A 104 -8.31 3.49 -9.47
N GLU A 105 -8.63 2.21 -9.24
CA GLU A 105 -9.90 1.80 -8.59
C GLU A 105 -10.04 2.35 -7.15
N ASP A 106 -8.93 2.68 -6.51
CA ASP A 106 -8.86 3.20 -5.14
C ASP A 106 -8.45 4.68 -5.12
N GLU A 107 -9.05 5.47 -6.03
CA GLU A 107 -8.91 6.92 -6.06
C GLU A 107 -10.06 7.60 -5.30
N PHE A 108 -9.82 8.80 -4.78
CA PHE A 108 -10.90 9.58 -4.20
C PHE A 108 -11.87 10.08 -5.30
N PRO A 109 -13.19 9.96 -5.14
CA PRO A 109 -14.16 10.52 -6.07
C PRO A 109 -13.96 12.02 -6.30
N GLU A 110 -13.57 12.78 -5.26
CA GLU A 110 -13.30 14.21 -5.35
C GLU A 110 -12.05 14.53 -6.18
N VAL A 111 -11.08 13.60 -6.27
CA VAL A 111 -9.92 13.74 -7.15
C VAL A 111 -10.34 13.47 -8.59
N GLU A 112 -11.10 12.40 -8.83
CA GLU A 112 -11.60 12.07 -10.16
C GLU A 112 -12.48 13.20 -10.71
N GLU A 113 -13.45 13.68 -9.93
CA GLU A 113 -14.32 14.80 -10.30
C GLU A 113 -13.49 16.06 -10.63
N TYR A 114 -12.51 16.38 -9.79
CA TYR A 114 -11.64 17.52 -10.01
C TYR A 114 -10.83 17.40 -11.31
N VAL A 115 -10.28 16.21 -11.61
CA VAL A 115 -9.54 15.97 -12.86
C VAL A 115 -10.45 16.14 -14.08
N HIS A 116 -11.65 15.56 -14.05
CA HIS A 116 -12.60 15.64 -15.17
C HIS A 116 -13.09 17.08 -15.41
N GLU A 117 -13.50 17.79 -14.38
CA GLU A 117 -13.96 19.17 -14.50
C GLU A 117 -12.82 20.11 -14.94
N THR A 118 -11.61 19.91 -14.42
CA THR A 118 -10.43 20.69 -14.85
C THR A 118 -10.09 20.43 -16.32
N ASN A 119 -10.12 19.18 -16.77
CA ASN A 119 -9.85 18.83 -18.17
C ASN A 119 -10.87 19.47 -19.11
N LYS A 120 -12.15 19.43 -18.71
CA LYS A 120 -13.25 20.06 -19.45
C LYS A 120 -13.14 21.58 -19.46
N GLN A 121 -12.90 22.22 -18.32
CA GLN A 121 -12.83 23.66 -18.17
C GLN A 121 -11.71 24.28 -19.03
N TYR A 122 -10.58 23.59 -19.16
CA TYR A 122 -9.40 24.11 -19.85
C TYR A 122 -9.11 23.44 -21.19
N ALA A 123 -10.03 22.62 -21.72
CA ALA A 123 -9.90 21.88 -22.96
C ALA A 123 -8.60 21.05 -23.06
N ILE A 124 -8.24 20.38 -21.96
CA ILE A 124 -7.05 19.51 -21.88
C ILE A 124 -7.27 18.27 -22.75
N ASP A 125 -6.28 17.93 -23.58
CA ASP A 125 -6.29 16.70 -24.38
C ASP A 125 -5.80 15.51 -23.53
N ALA A 126 -6.65 15.06 -22.61
CA ALA A 126 -6.32 14.03 -21.63
C ALA A 126 -6.61 12.61 -22.12
N SER A 127 -5.63 11.71 -21.98
CA SER A 127 -5.83 10.26 -22.11
C SER A 127 -6.04 9.63 -20.74
N PHE A 128 -7.11 8.85 -20.59
CA PHE A 128 -7.42 8.09 -19.38
C PHE A 128 -7.03 6.63 -19.60
N LEU A 129 -6.08 6.15 -18.79
CA LEU A 129 -5.45 4.83 -18.94
C LEU A 129 -5.77 3.96 -17.74
N HIS A 130 -6.04 2.68 -17.97
CA HIS A 130 -6.51 1.73 -16.94
C HIS A 130 -5.49 0.63 -16.59
N THR A 131 -4.26 0.75 -17.08
CA THR A 131 -3.19 -0.24 -16.92
C THR A 131 -2.19 0.20 -15.84
N SER A 132 -1.21 -0.67 -15.52
CA SER A 132 -0.17 -0.30 -14.56
C SER A 132 0.65 0.89 -15.06
N PHE A 133 1.29 1.65 -14.17
CA PHE A 133 1.96 2.90 -14.53
C PHE A 133 2.97 2.76 -15.69
N LYS A 134 3.73 1.66 -15.73
CA LYS A 134 4.69 1.40 -16.81
C LYS A 134 4.01 1.02 -18.12
N GLU A 135 2.95 0.21 -18.06
CA GLU A 135 2.17 -0.20 -19.23
C GLU A 135 1.40 0.98 -19.83
N ALA A 136 0.75 1.77 -18.97
CA ALA A 136 0.05 2.99 -19.33
C ALA A 136 0.97 3.97 -20.06
N LEU A 137 2.20 4.15 -19.57
CA LEU A 137 3.18 5.00 -20.24
C LEU A 137 3.59 4.46 -21.62
N ILE A 138 3.74 3.14 -21.78
CA ILE A 138 4.05 2.51 -23.07
C ILE A 138 2.88 2.71 -24.04
N GLU A 139 1.65 2.46 -23.57
CA GLU A 139 0.40 2.66 -24.31
C GLU A 139 0.28 4.10 -24.79
N PHE A 140 0.39 5.06 -23.87
CA PHE A 140 0.33 6.49 -24.15
C PHE A 140 1.34 6.95 -25.21
N LEU A 141 2.60 6.55 -25.05
CA LEU A 141 3.66 6.93 -26.00
C LEU A 141 3.51 6.23 -27.36
N SER A 142 2.87 5.06 -27.40
CA SER A 142 2.57 4.37 -28.65
C SER A 142 1.43 5.05 -29.41
N GLU A 143 0.41 5.52 -28.69
CA GLU A 143 -0.72 6.28 -29.27
C GLU A 143 -0.33 7.72 -29.65
N ARG A 144 0.62 8.31 -28.93
CA ARG A 144 1.11 9.68 -29.14
C ARG A 144 2.62 9.69 -29.42
N PRO A 145 3.06 9.21 -30.60
CA PRO A 145 4.48 9.01 -30.92
C PRO A 145 5.30 10.30 -31.03
N LYS A 146 4.64 11.47 -31.10
CA LYS A 146 5.31 12.77 -31.05
C LYS A 146 5.80 13.14 -29.65
N ILE A 147 5.19 12.60 -28.58
CA ILE A 147 5.55 13.00 -27.22
C ILE A 147 6.93 12.47 -26.87
N GLN A 148 7.83 13.38 -26.54
CA GLN A 148 9.22 13.09 -26.15
C GLN A 148 9.54 13.53 -24.72
N ALA A 149 8.72 14.40 -24.12
CA ALA A 149 8.97 14.94 -22.80
C ALA A 149 7.69 15.07 -21.96
N PHE A 150 7.86 15.00 -20.64
CA PHE A 150 6.80 15.21 -19.66
C PHE A 150 7.17 16.31 -18.68
N VAL A 151 6.28 17.28 -18.48
CA VAL A 151 6.39 18.24 -17.36
C VAL A 151 5.76 17.65 -16.12
N LEU A 152 6.54 17.54 -15.04
CA LEU A 152 6.19 16.79 -13.84
C LEU A 152 6.30 17.66 -12.59
N GLY A 153 5.46 17.35 -11.59
CA GLY A 153 5.33 18.09 -10.34
C GLY A 153 6.25 17.63 -9.22
N THR A 154 7.33 16.92 -9.53
CA THR A 154 8.25 16.38 -8.52
C THR A 154 9.10 17.50 -7.91
N ARG A 155 9.22 17.49 -6.57
CA ARG A 155 10.06 18.40 -5.76
C ARG A 155 11.22 17.64 -5.12
N PHE A 156 12.25 18.34 -4.65
CA PHE A 156 13.38 17.70 -3.95
C PHE A 156 12.97 16.91 -2.71
N ASP A 157 11.94 17.37 -1.99
CA ASP A 157 11.46 16.75 -0.75
C ASP A 157 10.59 15.50 -1.01
N ASP A 158 10.33 15.13 -2.28
CA ASP A 158 9.60 13.92 -2.63
C ASP A 158 10.53 12.68 -2.63
N PRO A 159 10.01 11.45 -2.40
CA PRO A 159 10.82 10.24 -2.22
C PRO A 159 11.85 9.94 -3.33
N ASP A 160 11.54 10.31 -4.58
CA ASP A 160 12.39 10.08 -5.75
C ASP A 160 12.98 11.40 -6.32
N GLY A 161 12.92 12.49 -5.56
CA GLY A 161 13.24 13.84 -6.03
C GLY A 161 14.68 14.29 -5.85
N ALA A 162 15.40 13.75 -4.86
CA ALA A 162 16.67 14.30 -4.39
C ALA A 162 17.78 14.39 -5.46
N ASP A 163 17.87 13.40 -6.36
CA ASP A 163 18.90 13.32 -7.39
C ASP A 163 18.45 13.85 -8.76
N LEU A 164 17.24 14.42 -8.85
CA LEU A 164 16.72 14.95 -10.10
C LEU A 164 17.34 16.30 -10.45
N GLN A 165 17.36 16.59 -11.75
CA GLN A 165 17.64 17.91 -12.30
C GLN A 165 16.38 18.44 -12.99
N HIS A 166 16.38 19.73 -13.35
CA HIS A 166 15.28 20.32 -14.13
C HIS A 166 14.99 19.57 -15.43
N PHE A 167 16.01 18.95 -16.03
CA PHE A 167 15.88 18.04 -17.16
C PHE A 167 16.53 16.71 -16.77
N SER A 168 15.78 15.61 -16.80
CA SER A 168 16.31 14.30 -16.42
C SER A 168 15.74 13.21 -17.33
N PRO A 169 16.57 12.39 -18.01
CA PRO A 169 16.05 11.31 -18.82
C PRO A 169 15.32 10.29 -17.96
N SER A 170 14.32 9.62 -18.53
CA SER A 170 13.66 8.46 -17.94
C SER A 170 14.68 7.44 -17.41
N SER A 171 14.36 6.77 -16.31
CA SER A 171 15.24 5.80 -15.67
C SER A 171 15.49 4.57 -16.57
N ARG A 172 16.61 3.86 -16.36
CA ARG A 172 16.93 2.65 -17.15
C ARG A 172 15.80 1.61 -17.03
N GLY A 173 15.39 1.04 -18.17
CA GLY A 173 14.33 0.04 -18.23
C GLY A 173 12.90 0.61 -18.31
N TRP A 174 12.75 1.94 -18.30
CA TRP A 174 11.51 2.66 -18.62
C TRP A 174 11.48 3.08 -20.10
N PRO A 175 10.29 3.37 -20.67
CA PRO A 175 10.18 4.05 -21.96
C PRO A 175 11.04 5.31 -21.99
N LYS A 176 11.62 5.62 -23.15
CA LYS A 176 12.51 6.78 -23.29
C LYS A 176 11.68 8.06 -23.40
N PHE A 177 11.88 8.97 -22.46
CA PHE A 177 11.35 10.34 -22.50
C PHE A 177 12.19 11.25 -21.62
N MET A 178 12.04 12.56 -21.77
CA MET A 178 12.65 13.56 -20.89
C MET A 178 11.69 13.99 -19.79
N ARG A 179 12.13 13.97 -18.52
CA ARG A 179 11.42 14.59 -17.40
C ARG A 179 11.81 16.06 -17.32
N ILE A 180 10.82 16.94 -17.31
CA ILE A 180 10.95 18.38 -17.11
C ILE A 180 10.39 18.70 -15.73
N ASN A 181 11.25 19.10 -14.78
CA ASN A 181 10.89 19.31 -13.38
C ASN A 181 10.99 20.81 -13.02
N PRO A 182 10.02 21.65 -13.40
CA PRO A 182 10.14 23.10 -13.23
C PRO A 182 10.00 23.55 -11.78
N ILE A 183 9.32 22.79 -10.92
CA ILE A 183 9.08 23.14 -9.51
C ILE A 183 9.99 22.38 -8.54
N LEU A 184 11.13 21.85 -9.01
CA LEU A 184 11.98 20.96 -8.23
C LEU A 184 12.46 21.60 -6.89
N GLU A 185 12.74 22.90 -6.91
CA GLU A 185 13.17 23.71 -5.75
C GLU A 185 12.01 24.22 -4.87
N TRP A 186 10.76 23.96 -5.25
CA TRP A 186 9.60 24.44 -4.49
C TRP A 186 9.38 23.58 -3.26
N ASP A 187 9.04 24.22 -2.16
CA ASP A 187 8.57 23.53 -0.97
C ASP A 187 7.04 23.57 -0.84
N TYR A 188 6.51 22.97 0.22
CA TYR A 188 5.07 22.97 0.50
C TYR A 188 4.43 24.36 0.51
N THR A 189 5.15 25.35 1.04
CA THR A 189 4.67 26.73 1.15
C THR A 189 4.61 27.39 -0.22
N ASP A 190 5.61 27.17 -1.08
CA ASP A 190 5.64 27.72 -2.44
C ASP A 190 4.44 27.22 -3.27
N VAL A 191 4.12 25.93 -3.16
CA VAL A 191 2.97 25.31 -3.85
C VAL A 191 1.66 26.01 -3.47
N TRP A 192 1.40 26.16 -2.18
CA TRP A 192 0.19 26.84 -1.72
C TRP A 192 0.21 28.34 -1.98
N THR A 193 1.38 28.98 -1.89
CA THR A 193 1.53 30.39 -2.25
C THR A 193 1.09 30.62 -3.69
N PHE A 194 1.55 29.79 -4.63
CA PHE A 194 1.11 29.88 -6.02
C PHE A 194 -0.39 29.67 -6.18
N LEU A 195 -0.93 28.55 -5.69
CA LEU A 195 -2.35 28.21 -5.86
C LEU A 195 -3.27 29.26 -5.26
N ARG A 196 -2.94 29.76 -4.06
CA ARG A 196 -3.77 30.72 -3.33
C ARG A 196 -3.61 32.14 -3.84
N TYR A 197 -2.40 32.57 -4.19
CA TYR A 197 -2.15 33.91 -4.72
C TYR A 197 -2.79 34.11 -6.09
N PHE A 198 -2.73 33.09 -6.96
CA PHE A 198 -3.35 33.15 -8.29
C PHE A 198 -4.83 32.76 -8.30
N GLU A 199 -5.40 32.40 -7.14
CA GLU A 199 -6.80 31.98 -6.98
C GLU A 199 -7.17 30.80 -7.90
N LEU A 200 -6.29 29.82 -7.96
CA LEU A 200 -6.43 28.66 -8.85
C LEU A 200 -7.25 27.56 -8.16
N PRO A 201 -8.17 26.88 -8.88
CA PRO A 201 -8.94 25.78 -8.32
C PRO A 201 -8.04 24.58 -8.02
N TYR A 202 -8.30 23.92 -6.91
CA TYR A 202 -7.63 22.70 -6.48
C TYR A 202 -8.65 21.72 -5.88
N CYS A 203 -8.28 20.43 -5.74
CA CYS A 203 -9.16 19.40 -5.19
C CYS A 203 -9.67 19.77 -3.79
N SER A 204 -10.98 19.67 -3.58
CA SER A 204 -11.67 20.09 -2.34
C SER A 204 -11.22 19.34 -1.09
N LEU A 205 -10.62 18.15 -1.22
CA LEU A 205 -10.06 17.40 -0.11
C LEU A 205 -9.02 18.21 0.68
N TYR A 206 -8.27 19.08 0.02
CA TYR A 206 -7.33 19.94 0.71
C TYR A 206 -8.02 20.92 1.68
N ASP A 207 -9.24 21.38 1.39
CA ASP A 207 -9.97 22.29 2.31
C ASP A 207 -10.46 21.59 3.58
N VAL A 208 -10.57 20.26 3.55
CA VAL A 208 -11.02 19.45 4.70
C VAL A 208 -9.86 18.74 5.42
N GLY A 209 -8.63 19.21 5.22
CA GLY A 209 -7.45 18.84 6.02
C GLY A 209 -6.60 17.72 5.46
N TYR A 210 -6.75 17.36 4.19
CA TYR A 210 -5.75 16.56 3.49
C TYR A 210 -4.56 17.44 3.09
N THR A 211 -3.37 16.87 3.09
CA THR A 211 -2.11 17.57 2.73
C THR A 211 -1.31 16.84 1.66
N SER A 212 -1.60 15.56 1.43
CA SER A 212 -0.99 14.71 0.42
C SER A 212 -2.03 13.68 -0.05
N LEU A 213 -2.29 13.59 -1.35
CA LEU A 213 -3.31 12.71 -1.94
C LEU A 213 -2.72 11.57 -2.76
N GLY A 214 -3.32 10.41 -2.63
CA GLY A 214 -3.05 9.15 -3.34
C GLY A 214 -4.06 8.14 -2.79
N LYS A 215 -3.82 6.84 -2.92
CA LYS A 215 -4.83 5.80 -2.63
C LYS A 215 -5.77 6.11 -1.45
N ALA A 216 -7.08 6.08 -1.70
CA ALA A 216 -8.10 6.49 -0.74
C ALA A 216 -8.09 5.62 0.51
N THR A 217 -7.88 4.31 0.35
CA THR A 217 -7.70 3.37 1.47
C THR A 217 -6.54 3.75 2.40
N ARG A 218 -5.51 4.43 1.89
CA ARG A 218 -4.25 4.72 2.59
C ARG A 218 -4.02 6.17 2.95
N THR A 219 -4.99 7.02 2.70
CA THR A 219 -4.84 8.45 2.91
C THR A 219 -5.88 8.94 3.89
N ARG A 220 -5.44 9.68 4.91
CA ARG A 220 -6.26 10.31 5.94
C ARG A 220 -5.94 11.79 6.01
N ARG A 221 -6.84 12.55 6.65
CA ARG A 221 -6.60 13.95 7.00
C ARG A 221 -5.36 14.06 7.89
N ASN A 222 -4.61 15.13 7.72
CA ASN A 222 -3.35 15.32 8.41
C ASN A 222 -3.58 15.56 9.92
N PRO A 223 -3.03 14.75 10.82
CA PRO A 223 -3.23 14.91 12.26
C PRO A 223 -2.73 16.25 12.80
N ALA A 224 -1.76 16.91 12.14
CA ALA A 224 -1.27 18.22 12.54
C ALA A 224 -2.28 19.36 12.28
N LEU A 225 -3.36 19.11 11.54
CA LEU A 225 -4.39 20.11 11.21
C LEU A 225 -5.64 20.03 12.09
N ILE A 226 -5.72 19.09 13.04
CA ILE A 226 -6.89 18.94 13.90
C ILE A 226 -6.93 20.05 14.97
N CYS A 227 -8.03 20.79 15.02
CA CYS A 227 -8.29 21.80 16.03
C CYS A 227 -8.85 21.18 17.32
N LYS A 228 -8.81 21.94 18.43
CA LYS A 228 -9.39 21.52 19.73
C LYS A 228 -10.88 21.15 19.67
N ASN A 229 -11.61 21.68 18.69
CA ASN A 229 -13.02 21.39 18.45
C ASN A 229 -13.26 20.17 17.53
N GLY A 230 -12.21 19.43 17.16
CA GLY A 230 -12.26 18.26 16.29
C GLY A 230 -12.37 18.56 14.78
N LYS A 231 -12.47 19.84 14.39
CA LYS A 231 -12.47 20.23 12.96
C LYS A 231 -11.03 20.29 12.44
N TYR A 232 -10.85 19.96 11.17
CA TYR A 232 -9.56 20.10 10.51
C TYR A 232 -9.45 21.47 9.85
N LEU A 233 -8.27 22.08 9.96
CA LEU A 233 -7.90 23.22 9.13
C LEU A 233 -7.61 22.75 7.70
N PRO A 234 -7.76 23.63 6.70
CA PRO A 234 -7.31 23.36 5.33
C PRO A 234 -5.82 23.03 5.23
N GLY A 235 -5.45 22.26 4.23
CA GLY A 235 -4.09 21.77 3.97
C GLY A 235 -3.07 22.89 3.88
N TYR A 236 -3.41 24.00 3.22
CA TYR A 236 -2.56 25.19 3.12
C TYR A 236 -2.24 25.87 4.46
N MET A 237 -2.89 25.48 5.57
CA MET A 237 -2.59 25.98 6.91
C MET A 237 -1.61 25.08 7.68
N LEU A 238 -1.03 24.04 7.05
CA LEU A 238 -0.02 23.19 7.66
C LEU A 238 1.26 24.01 7.91
N SER A 239 1.61 24.18 9.19
CA SER A 239 2.78 24.95 9.61
C SER A 239 4.09 24.18 9.43
N ASP A 240 4.12 22.90 9.81
CA ASP A 240 5.27 22.03 9.64
C ASP A 240 5.18 21.24 8.33
N LYS A 241 5.93 21.70 7.32
CA LYS A 241 5.97 21.06 6.01
C LYS A 241 6.51 19.62 6.04
N CYS A 242 7.32 19.24 7.03
CA CYS A 242 7.79 17.86 7.18
C CYS A 242 6.64 16.90 7.49
N MET A 243 5.51 17.42 7.97
CA MET A 243 4.30 16.65 8.23
C MET A 243 3.40 16.49 7.01
N GLU A 244 3.80 16.94 5.80
CA GLU A 244 2.98 16.87 4.58
C GLU A 244 2.36 15.47 4.35
N ARG A 245 3.14 14.41 4.62
CA ARG A 245 2.72 13.02 4.39
C ARG A 245 2.30 12.29 5.67
N ALA A 246 2.11 12.99 6.79
CA ALA A 246 1.71 12.39 8.07
C ALA A 246 0.33 11.71 8.04
N GLY A 247 -0.52 12.05 7.07
CA GLY A 247 -1.80 11.36 6.81
C GLY A 247 -1.69 10.08 5.98
N ARG A 248 -0.48 9.67 5.55
CA ARG A 248 -0.26 8.43 4.79
C ARG A 248 -0.07 7.26 5.73
N VAL A 249 -0.98 6.30 5.70
CA VAL A 249 -0.80 5.04 6.44
C VAL A 249 0.00 4.05 5.61
N SER A 250 0.89 3.30 6.27
CA SER A 250 1.69 2.26 5.63
C SER A 250 0.81 1.13 5.08
N HIS A 251 1.38 0.31 4.18
CA HIS A 251 0.67 -0.88 3.67
C HIS A 251 0.22 -1.80 4.83
N SER A 252 1.06 -1.95 5.87
CA SER A 252 0.75 -2.78 7.05
C SER A 252 -0.33 -2.20 7.95
N GLU A 253 -0.44 -0.87 8.03
CA GLU A 253 -1.48 -0.18 8.82
C GLU A 253 -2.81 -0.12 8.06
N ALA A 254 -2.78 0.10 6.74
CA ALA A 254 -3.99 0.08 5.91
C ALA A 254 -4.62 -1.33 5.86
N ASP A 255 -3.79 -2.37 5.69
CA ASP A 255 -4.23 -3.77 5.73
C ASP A 255 -4.81 -4.12 7.11
N HIS A 256 -4.21 -3.63 8.20
CA HIS A 256 -4.73 -3.79 9.56
C HIS A 256 -6.09 -3.10 9.78
N LEU A 257 -6.30 -1.92 9.17
CA LEU A 257 -7.55 -1.17 9.29
C LEU A 257 -8.69 -1.76 8.45
N GLN A 258 -8.36 -2.43 7.34
CA GLN A 258 -9.33 -3.07 6.44
C GLN A 258 -9.64 -4.52 6.83
N HIS A 259 -8.64 -5.25 7.34
CA HIS A 259 -8.75 -6.64 7.74
C HIS A 259 -7.95 -6.89 9.03
N PRO A 260 -8.59 -6.94 10.22
CA PRO A 260 -7.89 -7.30 11.44
C PRO A 260 -7.39 -8.75 11.31
N ARG A 261 -6.11 -8.92 10.95
CA ARG A 261 -5.47 -10.24 10.81
C ARG A 261 -5.50 -10.96 12.15
N ARG A 262 -5.98 -12.20 12.16
CA ARG A 262 -5.88 -13.12 13.30
C ARG A 262 -4.41 -13.23 13.74
N THR A 263 -4.17 -13.18 15.04
CA THR A 263 -2.85 -13.26 15.65
C THR A 263 -2.54 -14.69 16.08
N ALA A 264 -1.27 -15.09 15.98
CA ALA A 264 -0.83 -16.41 16.41
C ALA A 264 0.32 -16.35 17.42
N GLY A 265 0.24 -17.23 18.43
CA GLY A 265 1.37 -17.67 19.24
C GLY A 265 1.77 -19.10 18.86
N VAL A 266 3.07 -19.42 18.88
CA VAL A 266 3.56 -20.78 18.62
C VAL A 266 4.40 -21.24 19.82
N VAL A 267 4.08 -22.40 20.38
CA VAL A 267 4.77 -23.04 21.51
C VAL A 267 5.31 -24.40 21.07
N LEU A 268 6.63 -24.58 21.05
CA LEU A 268 7.25 -25.83 20.63
C LEU A 268 8.04 -26.47 21.77
N PHE A 269 7.79 -27.76 22.00
CA PHE A 269 8.41 -28.54 23.08
C PHE A 269 9.57 -29.39 22.56
N SER A 270 10.73 -29.35 23.23
CA SER A 270 11.82 -30.27 22.90
C SER A 270 12.92 -30.40 23.95
N SER A 271 13.23 -31.65 24.29
CA SER A 271 14.46 -32.05 24.99
C SER A 271 15.76 -31.98 24.16
N GLU A 272 15.68 -31.63 22.87
CA GLU A 272 16.82 -31.48 21.95
C GLU A 272 17.24 -30.00 21.78
N ILE A 273 16.41 -29.04 22.23
CA ILE A 273 16.80 -27.61 22.39
C ILE A 273 17.94 -27.51 23.41
N GLU A 274 17.87 -28.25 24.51
CA GLU A 274 18.93 -28.33 25.52
C GLU A 274 20.25 -28.88 24.96
N ARG A 275 20.17 -29.62 23.84
CA ARG A 275 21.31 -30.25 23.17
C ARG A 275 21.78 -29.47 21.93
N GLY A 276 21.06 -28.41 21.53
CA GLY A 276 21.40 -27.55 20.40
C GLY A 276 21.26 -28.19 19.01
N VAL A 277 20.41 -29.22 18.86
CA VAL A 277 20.39 -30.09 17.66
C VAL A 277 19.35 -29.67 16.61
N ILE A 278 18.51 -28.66 16.86
CA ILE A 278 17.32 -28.39 16.03
C ILE A 278 17.36 -27.05 15.31
N GLU A 279 16.99 -27.11 14.03
CA GLU A 279 16.69 -25.97 13.18
C GLU A 279 15.20 -26.01 12.77
N VAL A 280 14.34 -25.26 13.46
CA VAL A 280 12.98 -24.97 12.94
C VAL A 280 13.13 -23.83 11.95
N ASP A 281 12.74 -24.06 10.70
CA ASP A 281 12.73 -23.02 9.68
C ASP A 281 11.66 -21.96 10.02
N ARG A 282 12.12 -20.93 10.73
CA ARG A 282 11.32 -19.77 11.13
C ARG A 282 10.79 -19.02 9.91
N VAL A 283 11.54 -18.97 8.82
CA VAL A 283 11.17 -18.23 7.60
C VAL A 283 10.00 -18.92 6.93
N THR A 284 10.07 -20.24 6.75
CA THR A 284 8.99 -21.01 6.14
C THR A 284 7.73 -21.02 7.01
N THR A 285 7.87 -21.16 8.34
CA THR A 285 6.71 -21.09 9.28
C THR A 285 6.02 -19.73 9.24
N LEU A 286 6.79 -18.64 9.21
CA LEU A 286 6.27 -17.28 9.08
C LEU A 286 5.56 -17.07 7.74
N THR A 287 6.08 -17.66 6.67
CA THR A 287 5.53 -17.55 5.32
C THR A 287 4.16 -18.23 5.23
N VAL A 288 4.05 -19.47 5.72
CA VAL A 288 2.78 -20.23 5.73
C VAL A 288 1.67 -19.50 6.49
N LEU A 289 1.98 -18.93 7.67
CA LEU A 289 1.01 -18.15 8.46
C LEU A 289 0.62 -16.84 7.75
N ARG A 290 1.62 -16.14 7.19
CA ARG A 290 1.40 -14.86 6.50
C ARG A 290 0.50 -15.02 5.27
N ASP A 291 0.69 -16.09 4.51
CA ASP A 291 -0.08 -16.41 3.31
C ASP A 291 -1.57 -16.69 3.63
N ARG A 292 -1.85 -17.15 4.85
CA ARG A 292 -3.21 -17.39 5.37
C ARG A 292 -3.75 -16.24 6.23
N GLY A 293 -3.15 -15.06 6.13
CA GLY A 293 -3.61 -13.87 6.85
C GLY A 293 -3.40 -13.92 8.37
N VAL A 294 -2.62 -14.85 8.89
CA VAL A 294 -2.31 -14.99 10.32
C VAL A 294 -0.95 -14.34 10.64
N ARG A 295 -0.90 -13.51 11.68
CA ARG A 295 0.34 -12.83 12.11
C ARG A 295 0.94 -13.51 13.33
N LEU A 296 2.12 -14.13 13.17
CA LEU A 296 2.89 -14.64 14.30
C LEU A 296 3.36 -13.47 15.20
N LYS A 297 2.97 -13.50 16.47
CA LYS A 297 3.30 -12.49 17.49
C LYS A 297 4.33 -12.99 18.49
N LYS A 298 4.33 -14.29 18.78
CA LYS A 298 5.23 -14.91 19.76
C LYS A 298 5.58 -16.33 19.32
N LEU A 299 6.85 -16.69 19.37
CA LEU A 299 7.36 -18.05 19.14
C LEU A 299 8.22 -18.43 20.34
N VAL A 300 7.82 -19.46 21.07
CA VAL A 300 8.50 -19.95 22.27
C VAL A 300 8.94 -21.38 22.06
N PHE A 301 10.17 -21.63 22.48
CA PHE A 301 10.79 -22.95 22.55
C PHE A 301 11.01 -23.25 24.03
N MET A 302 10.50 -24.37 24.53
CA MET A 302 10.59 -24.70 25.96
C MET A 302 10.84 -26.19 26.21
N ALA A 303 11.36 -26.48 27.42
CA ALA A 303 11.55 -27.83 27.92
C ALA A 303 10.19 -28.54 28.12
N GLU A 304 10.22 -29.88 28.16
CA GLU A 304 9.03 -30.74 28.23
C GLU A 304 8.43 -30.84 29.65
N GLU A 305 8.44 -29.75 30.42
CA GLU A 305 7.81 -29.66 31.75
C GLU A 305 6.33 -29.29 31.62
N LEU A 306 5.45 -30.14 32.16
CA LEU A 306 4.00 -30.10 31.89
C LEU A 306 3.34 -28.82 32.39
N GLU A 307 3.63 -28.39 33.62
CA GLU A 307 3.02 -27.22 34.25
C GLU A 307 3.45 -25.91 33.57
N ASP A 308 4.72 -25.81 33.19
CA ASP A 308 5.26 -24.64 32.50
C ASP A 308 4.68 -24.52 31.09
N ALA A 309 4.59 -25.65 30.37
CA ALA A 309 3.95 -25.75 29.07
C ALA A 309 2.49 -25.32 29.12
N ALA A 310 1.73 -25.82 30.10
CA ALA A 310 0.33 -25.49 30.27
C ALA A 310 0.13 -23.99 30.59
N LYS A 311 1.00 -23.42 31.43
CA LYS A 311 0.96 -21.99 31.75
C LYS A 311 1.21 -21.13 30.52
N GLU A 312 2.24 -21.43 29.73
CA GLU A 312 2.56 -20.67 28.51
C GLU A 312 1.44 -20.79 27.47
N ILE A 313 0.88 -21.99 27.25
CA ILE A 313 -0.27 -22.19 26.37
C ILE A 313 -1.49 -21.39 26.86
N ALA A 314 -1.76 -21.37 28.18
CA ALA A 314 -2.87 -20.62 28.75
C ALA A 314 -2.70 -19.12 28.50
N ASP A 315 -1.52 -18.56 28.79
CA ASP A 315 -1.21 -17.14 28.57
C ASP A 315 -1.31 -16.76 27.09
N MET A 316 -0.80 -17.61 26.20
CA MET A 316 -0.89 -17.39 24.75
C MET A 316 -2.32 -17.50 24.22
N SER A 317 -3.12 -18.44 24.74
CA SER A 317 -4.51 -18.65 24.28
C SER A 317 -5.45 -17.50 24.66
N MET A 318 -5.11 -16.75 25.71
CA MET A 318 -5.79 -15.50 26.07
C MET A 318 -5.28 -14.29 25.27
N SER A 319 -4.03 -14.32 24.82
CA SER A 319 -3.36 -13.18 24.20
C SER A 319 -3.46 -13.16 22.67
N PHE A 320 -3.74 -14.31 22.05
CA PHE A 320 -3.74 -14.48 20.60
C PHE A 320 -4.98 -15.21 20.10
N ASP A 321 -5.40 -14.89 18.88
CA ASP A 321 -6.56 -15.53 18.22
C ASP A 321 -6.32 -17.01 17.92
N THR A 322 -5.05 -17.42 17.81
CA THR A 322 -4.65 -18.80 17.52
C THR A 322 -3.38 -19.15 18.29
N VAL A 323 -3.32 -20.35 18.85
CA VAL A 323 -2.10 -20.92 19.44
C VAL A 323 -1.77 -22.20 18.71
N ILE A 324 -0.53 -22.36 18.26
CA ILE A 324 -0.05 -23.59 17.63
C ILE A 324 0.95 -24.24 18.56
N THR A 325 0.79 -25.53 18.83
CA THR A 325 1.66 -26.26 19.74
C THR A 325 2.04 -27.64 19.21
N GLY A 326 3.26 -28.10 19.50
CA GLY A 326 3.73 -29.43 19.07
C GLY A 326 5.09 -29.81 19.67
N GLY A 327 5.44 -31.09 19.60
CA GLY A 327 6.65 -31.64 20.22
C GLY A 327 7.59 -32.36 19.24
N LEU A 328 8.88 -32.43 19.56
CA LEU A 328 9.86 -33.19 18.77
C LEU A 328 9.99 -34.64 19.26
N ILE A 329 9.61 -35.55 18.37
CA ILE A 329 9.86 -37.01 18.32
C ILE A 329 10.35 -37.65 19.63
N ARG A 330 9.41 -38.20 20.41
CA ARG A 330 9.40 -39.57 20.96
C ARG A 330 8.12 -39.79 21.78
N SER A 331 7.81 -41.05 22.08
CA SER A 331 6.49 -41.55 22.49
C SER A 331 5.87 -41.01 23.79
N ARG A 332 6.48 -40.03 24.47
CA ARG A 332 5.92 -39.35 25.65
C ARG A 332 5.55 -37.88 25.38
N THR A 333 6.07 -37.29 24.31
CA THR A 333 5.97 -35.84 24.06
C THR A 333 4.61 -35.44 23.45
N GLU A 334 3.96 -36.32 22.68
CA GLU A 334 2.61 -36.08 22.15
C GLU A 334 1.53 -36.17 23.24
N GLU A 335 1.68 -37.10 24.18
CA GLU A 335 0.84 -37.19 25.38
C GLU A 335 0.97 -35.92 26.22
N ASN A 336 2.20 -35.49 26.50
CA ASN A 336 2.45 -34.26 27.26
C ASN A 336 1.91 -33.02 26.56
N THR A 337 1.97 -32.96 25.21
CA THR A 337 1.38 -31.86 24.42
C THR A 337 -0.13 -31.79 24.66
N LEU A 338 -0.86 -32.90 24.55
CA LEU A 338 -2.31 -32.92 24.80
C LEU A 338 -2.64 -32.63 26.27
N ARG A 339 -1.91 -33.23 27.22
CA ARG A 339 -2.10 -32.99 28.66
C ARG A 339 -1.87 -31.51 29.01
N ALA A 340 -0.85 -30.89 28.44
CA ALA A 340 -0.56 -29.47 28.64
C ALA A 340 -1.70 -28.58 28.12
N VAL A 341 -2.25 -28.89 26.93
CA VAL A 341 -3.39 -28.15 26.37
C VAL A 341 -4.65 -28.31 27.22
N LEU A 342 -4.98 -29.54 27.63
CA LEU A 342 -6.14 -29.78 28.50
C LEU A 342 -5.99 -29.04 29.84
N LEU A 343 -4.80 -29.09 30.44
CA LEU A 343 -4.48 -28.38 31.67
C LEU A 343 -4.58 -26.85 31.49
N ALA A 344 -4.02 -26.32 30.40
CA ALA A 344 -4.06 -24.90 30.05
C ALA A 344 -5.49 -24.37 29.90
N LEU A 345 -6.35 -25.16 29.25
CA LEU A 345 -7.73 -24.80 28.95
C LEU A 345 -8.73 -25.18 30.05
N ARG A 346 -8.23 -25.71 31.18
CA ARG A 346 -9.00 -26.18 32.33
C ARG A 346 -10.04 -27.24 31.97
N LEU A 347 -9.68 -28.13 31.06
CA LEU A 347 -10.50 -29.27 30.65
C LEU A 347 -10.15 -30.51 31.49
N PRO A 348 -11.06 -31.50 31.58
CA PRO A 348 -10.81 -32.73 32.33
C PRO A 348 -9.52 -33.42 31.91
N SER A 349 -8.68 -33.78 32.89
CA SER A 349 -7.43 -34.50 32.64
C SER A 349 -7.70 -35.92 32.16
N LEU A 350 -6.96 -36.35 31.15
CA LEU A 350 -6.91 -37.76 30.74
C LEU A 350 -6.12 -38.57 31.78
N LYS A 351 -6.61 -39.75 32.16
CA LYS A 351 -5.92 -40.66 33.10
C LYS A 351 -4.74 -41.33 32.39
N GLU A 352 -3.72 -41.75 33.14
CA GLU A 352 -2.59 -42.49 32.55
C GLU A 352 -3.04 -43.77 31.81
N ASP A 353 -4.06 -44.46 32.33
CA ASP A 353 -4.67 -45.63 31.68
C ASP A 353 -5.41 -45.30 30.36
N ASP A 354 -5.72 -44.02 30.12
CA ASP A 354 -6.40 -43.58 28.89
C ASP A 354 -5.44 -43.53 27.70
N PHE A 355 -4.14 -43.38 27.97
CA PHE A 355 -3.08 -43.44 26.99
C PHE A 355 -2.53 -44.87 26.96
N GLU A 356 -3.24 -45.79 26.29
CA GLU A 356 -2.65 -47.08 25.95
C GLU A 356 -1.29 -46.83 25.27
N SER A 357 -0.28 -47.67 25.55
CA SER A 357 1.17 -47.52 25.25
C SER A 357 1.61 -47.07 23.83
N LYS A 358 0.71 -46.70 22.94
CA LYS A 358 0.93 -46.16 21.59
C LYS A 358 -0.16 -45.15 21.15
N LEU A 359 -0.24 -43.97 21.78
CA LEU A 359 -0.96 -42.84 21.16
C LEU A 359 -0.41 -42.53 19.74
N LEU A 360 0.89 -42.77 19.56
CA LEU A 360 1.72 -42.27 18.46
C LEU A 360 1.76 -43.10 17.17
N THR A 361 0.97 -44.17 17.03
CA THR A 361 1.01 -44.96 15.79
C THR A 361 -0.20 -44.81 14.89
N PHE A 362 -1.37 -44.40 15.40
CA PHE A 362 -2.58 -44.41 14.59
C PHE A 362 -3.61 -43.34 15.00
N PRO A 363 -4.21 -42.60 14.04
CA PRO A 363 -5.27 -41.62 14.26
C PRO A 363 -6.48 -42.12 15.04
N GLU A 364 -6.82 -43.40 14.90
CA GLU A 364 -7.94 -44.05 15.59
C GLU A 364 -7.80 -44.02 17.12
N ASN A 365 -6.56 -44.07 17.63
CA ASN A 365 -6.28 -43.98 19.06
C ASN A 365 -6.51 -42.57 19.59
N VAL A 366 -6.18 -41.54 18.80
CA VAL A 366 -6.43 -40.14 19.15
C VAL A 366 -7.94 -39.89 19.21
N GLN A 367 -8.72 -40.41 18.25
CA GLN A 367 -10.18 -40.33 18.29
C GLN A 367 -10.79 -41.06 19.49
N LYS A 368 -10.30 -42.25 19.83
CA LYS A 368 -10.77 -43.00 21.01
C LYS A 368 -10.55 -42.24 22.31
N VAL A 369 -9.44 -41.50 22.41
CA VAL A 369 -9.09 -40.69 23.60
C VAL A 369 -9.91 -39.39 23.66
N LEU A 370 -10.10 -38.72 22.52
CA LEU A 370 -10.88 -37.48 22.44
C LEU A 370 -12.41 -37.70 22.47
N GLY A 371 -12.87 -38.87 22.02
CA GLY A 371 -14.29 -39.24 21.93
C GLY A 371 -14.98 -39.54 23.26
N LYS A 372 -14.29 -39.32 24.39
CA LYS A 372 -14.94 -39.34 25.72
C LYS A 372 -15.84 -38.11 25.86
N GLU A 373 -17.10 -38.32 26.27
CA GLU A 373 -18.18 -37.31 26.32
C GLU A 373 -17.78 -35.96 26.97
N THR A 374 -16.77 -35.94 27.82
CA THR A 374 -16.31 -34.76 28.57
C THR A 374 -15.38 -33.82 27.81
N ILE A 375 -14.77 -34.25 26.69
CA ILE A 375 -13.77 -33.47 25.92
C ILE A 375 -14.18 -33.32 24.44
N ALA A 376 -15.08 -34.18 23.97
CA ALA A 376 -15.51 -34.24 22.57
C ALA A 376 -16.09 -32.92 22.04
N ASP A 377 -16.84 -32.17 22.86
CA ASP A 377 -17.50 -30.92 22.42
C ASP A 377 -16.53 -29.75 22.18
N GLU A 378 -15.35 -29.80 22.82
CA GLU A 378 -14.35 -28.73 22.80
C GLU A 378 -13.17 -29.05 21.87
N THR A 379 -13.15 -30.27 21.31
CA THR A 379 -12.03 -30.79 20.51
C THR A 379 -12.46 -31.25 19.12
N ARG A 380 -11.57 -31.07 18.15
CA ARG A 380 -11.75 -31.58 16.78
C ARG A 380 -10.42 -32.15 16.29
N LEU A 381 -10.47 -33.31 15.64
CA LEU A 381 -9.30 -33.94 15.02
C LEU A 381 -9.38 -33.82 13.50
N VAL A 382 -8.32 -33.32 12.88
CA VAL A 382 -8.12 -33.33 11.43
C VAL A 382 -6.84 -34.07 11.10
N MET A 383 -6.88 -34.83 10.01
CA MET A 383 -5.74 -35.55 9.48
C MET A 383 -5.10 -34.74 8.35
N CYS A 384 -3.88 -34.26 8.57
CA CYS A 384 -3.19 -33.37 7.64
C CYS A 384 -2.11 -34.12 6.86
N ASN A 385 -2.01 -33.88 5.55
CA ASN A 385 -1.06 -34.56 4.68
C ASN A 385 0.23 -33.75 4.51
N SER A 386 1.39 -34.39 4.66
CA SER A 386 2.67 -33.75 4.36
C SER A 386 2.88 -33.66 2.85
N SER A 387 2.78 -32.46 2.27
CA SER A 387 3.04 -32.21 0.85
C SER A 387 4.55 -32.09 0.57
N GLY A 388 5.20 -33.20 0.18
CA GLY A 388 6.63 -33.22 -0.18
C GLY A 388 6.99 -34.31 -1.21
N PRO A 389 7.90 -34.05 -2.16
CA PRO A 389 8.16 -34.93 -3.32
C PRO A 389 8.87 -36.26 -3.00
N LYS A 390 9.11 -36.60 -1.72
CA LYS A 390 9.79 -37.85 -1.29
C LYS A 390 9.29 -38.49 0.03
N SER A 391 8.15 -38.08 0.58
CA SER A 391 7.58 -38.73 1.77
C SER A 391 6.52 -39.76 1.36
N LYS A 392 6.64 -41.01 1.82
CA LYS A 392 5.47 -41.90 1.92
C LYS A 392 4.37 -41.13 2.66
N GLU A 393 3.13 -41.17 2.17
CA GLU A 393 1.96 -40.51 2.78
C GLU A 393 1.87 -40.85 4.28
N ALA A 394 2.40 -39.95 5.11
CA ALA A 394 2.29 -40.04 6.56
C ALA A 394 1.34 -38.92 6.97
N SER A 395 0.09 -39.27 7.23
CA SER A 395 -0.91 -38.32 7.70
C SER A 395 -0.63 -37.96 9.16
N THR A 396 -0.53 -36.67 9.45
CA THR A 396 -0.22 -36.13 10.79
C THR A 396 -1.52 -35.71 11.48
N PRO A 397 -1.84 -36.27 12.66
CA PRO A 397 -3.01 -35.84 13.42
C PRO A 397 -2.81 -34.44 14.00
N VAL A 398 -3.81 -33.57 13.77
CA VAL A 398 -3.88 -32.22 14.37
C VAL A 398 -5.17 -32.08 15.16
N VAL A 399 -5.03 -31.84 16.47
CA VAL A 399 -6.15 -31.67 17.39
C VAL A 399 -6.35 -30.20 17.66
N LYS A 400 -7.49 -29.65 17.26
CA LYS A 400 -7.92 -28.31 17.66
C LYS A 400 -8.74 -28.40 18.93
N THR A 401 -8.28 -27.75 19.99
CA THR A 401 -9.02 -27.55 21.24
C THR A 401 -9.25 -26.05 21.42
N ARG A 402 -10.49 -25.58 21.26
CA ARG A 402 -10.79 -24.14 21.18
C ARG A 402 -9.92 -23.42 20.12
N ASN A 403 -9.10 -22.45 20.51
CA ASN A 403 -8.16 -21.73 19.64
C ASN A 403 -6.74 -22.33 19.61
N VAL A 404 -6.52 -23.49 20.24
CA VAL A 404 -5.22 -24.17 20.33
C VAL A 404 -5.14 -25.34 19.35
N TYR A 405 -4.14 -25.35 18.48
CA TYR A 405 -3.88 -26.35 17.45
C TYR A 405 -2.69 -27.21 17.88
N SER A 406 -2.95 -28.45 18.29
CA SER A 406 -1.94 -29.42 18.72
C SER A 406 -1.54 -30.32 17.57
N ILE A 407 -0.30 -30.15 17.10
CA ILE A 407 0.29 -30.97 16.04
C ILE A 407 0.96 -32.17 16.69
N LEU A 408 0.40 -33.36 16.46
CA LEU A 408 0.85 -34.62 17.05
C LEU A 408 1.68 -35.39 16.02
N GLY A 409 2.91 -34.92 15.80
CA GLY A 409 3.84 -35.52 14.86
C GLY A 409 5.16 -34.75 14.77
N PRO A 410 6.09 -35.18 13.89
CA PRO A 410 7.43 -34.60 13.83
C PRO A 410 7.40 -33.14 13.36
N LEU A 411 8.07 -32.24 14.10
CA LEU A 411 8.16 -30.82 13.72
C LEU A 411 8.91 -30.57 12.40
N SER A 412 9.67 -31.54 11.87
CA SER A 412 10.24 -31.46 10.51
C SER A 412 9.16 -31.24 9.44
N SER A 413 7.92 -31.64 9.72
CA SER A 413 6.76 -31.49 8.84
C SER A 413 5.86 -30.32 9.23
N LEU A 414 6.25 -29.51 10.24
CA LEU A 414 5.43 -28.43 10.82
C LEU A 414 4.84 -27.50 9.75
N HIS A 415 5.66 -27.03 8.81
CA HIS A 415 5.22 -26.11 7.77
C HIS A 415 4.22 -26.75 6.79
N SER A 416 4.43 -28.01 6.40
CA SER A 416 3.53 -28.74 5.49
C SER A 416 2.18 -29.06 6.13
N VAL A 417 2.19 -29.36 7.44
CA VAL A 417 1.00 -29.72 8.21
C VAL A 417 0.21 -28.48 8.63
N LEU A 418 0.89 -27.39 8.96
CA LEU A 418 0.27 -26.17 9.46
C LEU A 418 -0.65 -25.50 8.44
N GLY A 419 -0.24 -25.48 7.16
CA GLY A 419 -1.07 -24.91 6.10
C GLY A 419 -2.39 -25.69 5.93
N ASP A 420 -2.27 -27.01 5.77
CA ASP A 420 -3.41 -27.92 5.61
C ASP A 420 -4.35 -27.89 6.83
N ALA A 421 -3.79 -27.82 8.05
CA ALA A 421 -4.59 -27.72 9.26
C ALA A 421 -5.45 -26.44 9.28
N LEU A 422 -4.86 -25.28 8.99
CA LEU A 422 -5.59 -24.02 9.01
C LEU A 422 -6.74 -23.99 7.99
N ASP A 423 -6.49 -24.51 6.78
CA ASP A 423 -7.49 -24.54 5.70
C ASP A 423 -8.68 -25.45 6.08
N ASN A 424 -8.40 -26.68 6.54
CA ASN A 424 -9.44 -27.63 6.94
C ASN A 424 -10.29 -27.13 8.12
N PHE A 425 -9.68 -26.45 9.10
CA PHE A 425 -10.43 -25.91 10.24
C PHE A 425 -11.27 -24.67 9.87
N GLU A 426 -10.86 -23.88 8.88
CA GLU A 426 -11.69 -22.79 8.36
C GLU A 426 -12.91 -23.32 7.59
N GLU A 427 -12.74 -24.36 6.77
CA GLU A 427 -13.86 -25.04 6.08
C GLU A 427 -14.89 -25.64 7.06
N LEU A 428 -14.41 -26.28 8.14
CA LEU A 428 -15.26 -26.82 9.20
C LEU A 428 -16.00 -25.75 10.02
N GLU A 429 -15.42 -24.55 10.17
CA GLU A 429 -16.09 -23.43 10.84
C GLU A 429 -17.15 -22.77 9.94
N ASN A 430 -16.92 -22.73 8.63
CA ASN A 430 -17.84 -22.13 7.67
C ASN A 430 -19.05 -23.02 7.36
N SER A 431 -18.86 -24.34 7.31
CA SER A 431 -19.94 -25.32 7.08
C SER A 431 -20.98 -25.44 8.21
N HIS A 432 -20.72 -24.88 9.39
CA HIS A 432 -21.68 -24.78 10.49
C HIS A 432 -22.42 -23.43 10.56
N LYS A 433 -22.07 -22.48 9.69
CA LYS A 433 -22.76 -21.17 9.58
C LYS A 433 -23.75 -21.11 8.42
N SER A 434 -23.76 -22.11 7.55
CA SER A 434 -24.77 -22.38 6.51
C SER A 434 -25.78 -23.40 7.01
#